data_AF-A0A6L3IJI2-F1
#
_entry.id   AF-A0A6L3IJI2-F1
#
_cell.length_a   1.000
_cell.length_b   1.000
_cell.length_c   1.000
_cell.angle_alpha   90.00
_cell.angle_beta   90.00
_cell.angle_gamma   90.00
#
_symmetry.space_group_name_H-M   'P 1'
#
loop_
_entity.id
_entity.type
_entity.pdbx_description
1 polymer ?
#
loop_
_entity_poly.entity_id
_entity_poly.type
_entity_poly.pdbx_seq_one_letter_code
_entity_poly.pdbx_strand_id
1 'polypeptide(L)'
;IAKAGVQIIIDSHSDHLFNGIRRLISQEKLTLADAGVYNFRQDENGLTHAEPVEFTPQGGIKSYIPGMFEQFDIDLDAILKL
;
A
#
# COMPACT_ATOMS: atom_id res chain seq x y z
N ILE A 1 16.80 -2.81 16.06
CA ILE A 1 15.63 -2.07 16.62
C ILE A 1 14.33 -2.44 15.88
N ALA A 2 14.32 -2.77 14.58
CA ALA A 2 13.21 -3.56 14.03
C ALA A 2 13.24 -5.01 14.58
N LYS A 3 12.08 -5.60 14.89
CA LYS A 3 11.89 -6.95 15.50
C LYS A 3 12.23 -7.13 16.99
N ALA A 4 12.39 -6.04 17.75
CA ALA A 4 12.59 -6.09 19.22
C ALA A 4 11.27 -6.27 20.02
N GLY A 5 10.20 -6.77 19.39
CA GLY A 5 8.86 -6.86 20.00
C GLY A 5 8.05 -5.55 20.01
N VAL A 6 8.50 -4.53 19.28
CA VAL A 6 7.81 -3.24 19.16
C VAL A 6 6.92 -3.23 17.91
N GLN A 7 5.66 -2.85 18.07
CA GLN A 7 4.74 -2.57 16.97
C GLN A 7 4.82 -1.09 16.57
N ILE A 8 4.85 -0.82 15.27
CA ILE A 8 4.90 0.54 14.71
C ILE A 8 3.62 0.76 13.93
N ILE A 9 2.95 1.90 14.18
CA ILE A 9 1.78 2.36 13.43
C ILE A 9 2.20 3.63 12.70
N ILE A 10 1.94 3.70 11.40
CA ILE A 10 2.35 4.80 10.53
C ILE A 10 1.16 5.22 9.68
N ASP A 11 0.89 6.51 9.63
CA ASP A 11 0.02 7.13 8.64
C ASP A 11 0.90 7.93 7.66
N SER A 12 0.72 7.73 6.36
CA SER A 12 1.61 8.29 5.33
C SER A 12 1.00 8.23 3.93
N HIS A 13 1.26 9.28 3.14
CA HIS A 13 0.97 9.33 1.70
C HIS A 13 2.19 8.97 0.83
N SER A 14 3.27 8.45 1.41
CA SER A 14 4.49 8.14 0.66
C SER A 14 4.40 6.78 -0.03
N ASP A 15 4.34 6.80 -1.36
CA ASP A 15 4.46 5.62 -2.22
C ASP A 15 5.80 4.89 -1.99
N HIS A 16 6.88 5.61 -1.69
CA HIS A 16 8.18 5.02 -1.42
C HIS A 16 8.19 4.14 -0.16
N LEU A 17 7.46 4.54 0.89
CA LEU A 17 7.29 3.71 2.09
C LEU A 17 6.51 2.44 1.74
N PHE A 18 5.38 2.60 1.04
CA PHE A 18 4.53 1.50 0.59
C PHE A 18 5.27 0.50 -0.30
N ASN A 19 6.00 1.00 -1.30
CA ASN A 19 6.85 0.22 -2.18
C ASN A 19 8.02 -0.42 -1.42
N GLY A 20 8.52 0.22 -0.37
CA GLY A 20 9.49 -0.35 0.56
C GLY A 20 8.97 -1.61 1.24
N ILE A 21 7.74 -1.58 1.76
CA ILE A 21 7.07 -2.75 2.36
C ILE A 21 6.95 -3.88 1.34
N ARG A 22 6.40 -3.58 0.15
CA ARG A 22 6.25 -4.55 -0.96
C ARG A 22 7.57 -5.21 -1.34
N ARG A 23 8.64 -4.41 -1.46
CA ARG A 23 9.99 -4.90 -1.78
C ARG A 23 10.58 -5.77 -0.68
N LEU A 24 10.29 -5.49 0.59
CA LEU A 24 10.75 -6.33 1.69
C LEU A 24 10.00 -7.66 1.76
N ILE A 25 8.70 -7.67 1.42
CA ILE A 25 7.91 -8.90 1.26
C ILE A 25 8.49 -9.76 0.15
N SER A 26 8.76 -9.18 -1.04
CA SER A 26 9.31 -9.93 -2.17
C SER A 26 10.73 -10.46 -1.95
N GLN A 27 11.46 -9.88 -0.99
CA GLN A 27 12.79 -10.33 -0.54
C GLN A 27 12.72 -11.29 0.67
N GLU A 28 11.52 -11.71 1.08
CA GLU A 28 11.28 -12.56 2.26
C GLU A 28 11.83 -11.99 3.58
N LYS A 29 12.07 -10.68 3.63
CA LYS A 29 12.51 -9.96 4.85
C LYS A 29 11.33 -9.57 5.74
N LEU A 30 10.13 -9.50 5.17
CA LEU A 30 8.86 -9.41 5.86
C LEU A 30 7.96 -10.54 5.36
N THR A 31 7.29 -11.21 6.28
CA THR A 31 6.19 -12.11 5.94
C THR A 31 4.90 -11.31 5.74
N LEU A 32 3.88 -11.92 5.13
CA LEU A 32 2.56 -11.29 4.98
C LEU A 32 1.90 -10.98 6.33
N ALA A 33 2.32 -11.63 7.41
CA ALA A 33 1.83 -11.37 8.77
C ALA A 33 2.59 -10.26 9.49
N ASP A 34 3.77 -9.85 9.01
CA ASP A 34 4.59 -8.82 9.66
C ASP A 34 4.12 -7.40 9.32
N ALA A 35 3.30 -7.21 8.28
CA ALA A 35 2.83 -5.91 7.83
C ALA A 35 1.33 -5.91 7.50
N GLY A 36 0.58 -5.02 8.15
CA GLY A 36 -0.78 -4.68 7.77
C GLY A 36 -0.81 -3.30 7.12
N VAL A 37 -1.43 -3.18 5.95
CA VAL A 37 -1.61 -1.91 5.24
C VAL A 37 -3.08 -1.71 4.94
N TYR A 38 -3.58 -0.50 5.20
CA TYR A 38 -4.96 -0.11 4.99
C TYR A 38 -4.99 1.18 4.18
N ASN A 39 -5.84 1.22 3.16
CA ASN A 39 -6.19 2.43 2.45
C ASN A 39 -7.44 3.04 3.09
N PHE A 40 -7.43 4.32 3.37
CA PHE A 40 -8.58 5.01 3.95
C PHE A 40 -9.31 5.79 2.87
N ARG A 41 -10.58 5.47 2.65
CA ARG A 41 -11.43 6.14 1.66
C ARG A 41 -12.74 6.59 2.29
N GLN A 42 -13.25 7.71 1.82
CA GLN A 42 -14.56 8.19 2.20
C GLN A 42 -15.57 7.75 1.14
N ASP A 43 -16.71 7.22 1.58
CA ASP A 43 -17.83 6.90 0.67
C ASP A 43 -18.67 8.14 0.33
N GLU A 44 -19.67 7.96 -0.53
CA GLU A 44 -20.58 9.04 -0.97
C GLU A 44 -21.38 9.68 0.17
N ASN A 45 -21.55 8.98 1.29
CA ASN A 45 -22.26 9.46 2.47
C ASN A 45 -21.33 10.17 3.47
N GLY A 46 -20.04 10.26 3.16
CA GLY A 46 -19.05 10.88 4.02
C GLY A 46 -18.48 9.94 5.09
N LEU A 47 -18.74 8.63 5.04
CA LEU A 47 -18.19 7.66 6.00
C LEU A 47 -16.83 7.16 5.55
N THR A 48 -15.86 7.13 6.47
CA THR A 48 -14.52 6.60 6.20
C THR A 48 -14.47 5.10 6.40
N HIS A 49 -13.96 4.40 5.41
CA HIS A 49 -13.72 2.96 5.40
C HIS A 49 -12.21 2.69 5.37
N ALA A 50 -11.77 1.75 6.20
CA ALA A 50 -10.41 1.23 6.20
C ALA A 50 -10.37 -0.05 5.35
N GLU A 51 -9.86 0.05 4.14
CA GLU A 51 -9.82 -1.04 3.18
C GLU A 51 -8.45 -1.76 3.25
N PRO A 52 -8.40 -3.06 3.57
CA PRO A 52 -7.14 -3.78 3.69
C PRO A 52 -6.49 -4.01 2.31
N VAL A 53 -5.17 -3.76 2.25
CA VAL A 53 -4.35 -4.08 1.08
C VAL A 53 -3.73 -5.46 1.26
N GLU A 54 -4.15 -6.41 0.43
CA GLU A 54 -3.62 -7.77 0.46
C GLU A 54 -2.41 -7.91 -0.46
N PHE A 55 -1.27 -8.33 0.08
CA PHE A 55 -0.07 -8.57 -0.72
C PHE A 55 0.03 -10.00 -1.23
N THR A 56 0.67 -10.17 -2.39
CA THR A 56 1.19 -11.48 -2.83
C THR A 56 2.56 -11.73 -2.21
N PRO A 57 3.02 -12.99 -2.12
CA PRO A 57 4.39 -13.30 -1.69
C PRO A 57 5.47 -12.61 -2.55
N GLN A 58 5.15 -12.25 -3.80
CA GLN A 58 6.04 -11.54 -4.72
C GLN A 58 6.03 -10.02 -4.53
N GLY A 59 5.31 -9.49 -3.52
CA GLY A 59 5.18 -8.04 -3.29
C GLY A 59 4.19 -7.34 -4.23
N GLY A 60 3.38 -8.11 -4.97
CA GLY A 60 2.24 -7.60 -5.71
C GLY A 60 1.05 -7.30 -4.80
N ILE A 61 0.00 -6.72 -5.37
CA ILE A 61 -1.25 -6.39 -4.65
C ILE A 61 -2.36 -7.27 -5.24
N LYS A 62 -3.09 -8.00 -4.38
CA LYS A 62 -4.25 -8.83 -4.77
C LYS A 62 -5.54 -8.02 -4.80
N SER A 63 -5.79 -7.26 -3.73
CA SER A 63 -6.93 -6.36 -3.60
C SER A 63 -6.51 -4.94 -4.01
N TYR A 64 -6.20 -4.74 -5.29
CA TYR A 64 -5.85 -3.40 -5.75
C TYR A 64 -7.05 -2.48 -5.59
N ILE A 65 -6.84 -1.33 -4.94
CA ILE A 65 -7.88 -0.34 -4.67
C ILE A 65 -7.60 0.90 -5.52
N PRO A 66 -8.52 1.27 -6.43
CA PRO A 66 -8.41 2.52 -7.18
C PRO A 66 -8.30 3.73 -6.25
N GLY A 67 -7.47 4.69 -6.63
CA GLY A 67 -7.22 5.95 -5.92
C GLY A 67 -6.09 5.92 -4.89
N MET A 68 -5.33 4.82 -4.78
CA MET A 68 -4.25 4.71 -3.78
C MET A 68 -2.92 5.33 -4.25
N PHE A 69 -2.31 4.80 -5.32
CA PHE A 69 -1.03 5.29 -5.86
C PHE A 69 -0.98 5.36 -7.40
N GLU A 70 -2.13 5.33 -8.07
CA GLU A 70 -2.24 5.36 -9.55
C GLU A 70 -2.15 6.74 -10.18
N GLN A 71 -2.21 7.83 -9.40
CA GLN A 71 -2.25 9.18 -9.99
C GLN A 71 -1.04 9.45 -10.89
N PHE A 72 0.14 8.95 -10.53
CA PHE A 72 1.32 9.07 -11.37
C PHE A 72 1.17 8.34 -12.70
N ASP A 73 0.62 7.13 -12.69
CA ASP A 73 0.39 6.34 -13.90
C ASP A 73 -0.67 7.01 -14.79
N ILE A 74 -1.76 7.50 -14.18
CA ILE A 74 -2.82 8.25 -14.87
C ILE A 74 -2.26 9.51 -15.53
N ASP A 75 -1.46 10.28 -14.80
CA ASP A 75 -0.84 11.51 -15.31
C ASP A 75 0.15 11.19 -16.44
N LEU A 76 0.92 10.11 -16.31
CA LEU A 76 1.86 9.67 -17.33
C LEU A 76 1.13 9.23 -18.61
N ASP A 77 0.06 8.45 -18.49
CA ASP A 77 -0.78 8.04 -19.62
C ASP A 77 -1.38 9.27 -20.32
N ALA A 78 -1.85 10.26 -19.55
CA ALA A 78 -2.36 11.52 -20.10
C ALA A 78 -1.30 12.32 -20.86
N ILE A 79 -0.05 12.37 -20.36
CA ILE A 79 1.09 13.01 -21.03
C ILE A 79 1.46 12.26 -22.32
N LEU A 80 1.45 10.93 -22.27
CA LEU A 80 1.83 10.07 -23.40
C LEU A 80 0.70 9.86 -24.42
N LYS A 81 -0.53 10.26 -24.09
CA LYS A 81 -1.75 10.05 -24.89
C LYS A 81 -2.02 8.57 -25.16
N LEU A 82 -1.80 7.74 -24.15
CA LEU A 82 -2.11 6.30 -24.15
C LEU A 82 -3.56 6.05 -23.73
#